data_AF-A0A142XS54-F1
#
_entry.id   AF-A0A142XS54-F1
#
_cell.length_a   1.000
_cell.length_b   1.000
_cell.length_c   1.000
_cell.angle_alpha   90.00
_cell.angle_beta   90.00
_cell.angle_gamma   90.00
#
_symmetry.space_group_name_H-M   'P 1'
#
loop_
_entity.id
_entity.type
_entity.pdbx_description
1 polymer ?
#
loop_
_entity_poly.entity_id
_entity_poly.type
_entity_poly.pdbx_seq_one_letter_code
_entity_poly.pdbx_strand_id
1 'polypeptide(L)'
;MPDPVDRRTFATTFAASIVLGSETFGADAPVVAPMPHGKPTEAPFERDYPKPGFNPSWRRPQINRLLIQDFVVYAHTDAAMVSKLLDKEPALVNSFMDWGGGDWESGLGAAAHMGNRAMAELLLERGARIDIFCATMMGQLDAVKAFLTLQPKLIDAKGPHGFSLHFHAQLAGKDADKMVEYLQSVKKIDLPPNPFLRKPGDKKDPPKKS
;
A
#
# COMPACT_ATOMS: atom_id res chain seq x y z
N MET A 1 40.57 32.79 14.18
CA MET A 1 39.55 33.73 13.69
C MET A 1 39.71 33.87 12.18
N PRO A 2 38.89 33.14 11.40
CA PRO A 2 38.50 33.55 10.06
C PRO A 2 36.99 33.88 10.03
N ASP A 3 36.66 34.93 9.30
CA ASP A 3 35.33 35.52 9.11
C ASP A 3 34.40 34.69 8.19
N PRO A 4 33.08 34.99 8.16
CA PRO A 4 32.02 34.05 7.78
C PRO A 4 31.70 34.02 6.29
N VAL A 5 31.22 32.86 5.82
CA VAL A 5 30.76 32.63 4.45
C VAL A 5 29.43 33.34 4.19
N ASP A 6 29.45 34.18 3.16
CA ASP A 6 28.36 34.99 2.63
C ASP A 6 27.25 34.14 1.99
N ARG A 7 26.00 34.54 2.23
CA ARG A 7 24.80 34.03 1.57
C ARG A 7 24.34 35.08 0.57
N ARG A 8 24.40 34.76 -0.74
CA ARG A 8 23.29 34.92 -1.71
C ARG A 8 23.74 34.84 -3.17
N THR A 9 22.81 34.32 -3.97
CA THR A 9 22.59 34.54 -5.41
C THR A 9 23.47 33.77 -6.40
N PHE A 10 22.89 32.75 -7.01
CA PHE A 10 23.10 32.50 -8.43
C PHE A 10 21.76 32.59 -9.15
N ALA A 11 21.63 33.65 -9.94
CA ALA A 11 20.51 33.89 -10.83
C ALA A 11 20.65 33.00 -12.07
N THR A 12 19.54 32.36 -12.40
CA THR A 12 19.24 31.71 -13.67
C THR A 12 19.24 32.72 -14.82
N THR A 13 19.98 32.43 -15.89
CA THR A 13 19.76 33.06 -17.20
C THR A 13 19.84 32.00 -18.29
N PHE A 14 18.68 31.49 -18.73
CA PHE A 14 18.55 30.83 -20.02
C PHE A 14 18.13 31.90 -21.03
N ALA A 15 18.99 32.18 -22.00
CA ALA A 15 18.65 33.01 -23.15
C ALA A 15 17.89 32.15 -24.18
N ALA A 16 16.62 32.45 -24.39
CA ALA A 16 15.83 31.88 -25.48
C ALA A 16 15.85 32.85 -26.67
N SER A 17 16.43 32.43 -27.79
CA SER A 17 16.32 33.13 -29.08
C SER A 17 14.94 32.83 -29.68
N ILE A 18 14.11 33.86 -29.84
CA ILE A 18 12.80 33.76 -30.49
C ILE A 18 13.00 33.96 -32.00
N VAL A 19 12.64 32.94 -32.79
CA VAL A 19 12.36 33.07 -34.23
C VAL A 19 10.85 33.19 -34.38
N LEU A 20 10.37 34.30 -34.94
CA LEU A 20 8.95 34.51 -35.25
C LEU A 20 8.57 33.70 -36.50
N GLY A 21 7.82 32.62 -36.30
CA GLY A 21 6.99 31.98 -37.33
C GLY A 21 5.52 32.15 -36.94
N SER A 22 4.71 32.64 -37.88
CA SER A 22 3.26 32.81 -37.68
C SER A 22 2.55 31.52 -38.08
N GLU A 23 2.18 30.71 -37.09
CA GLU A 23 1.20 29.64 -37.27
C GLU A 23 0.13 29.75 -36.19
N THR A 24 -1.12 29.76 -36.63
CA THR A 24 -2.31 29.78 -35.78
C THR A 24 -2.47 28.43 -35.10
N PHE A 25 -2.01 28.32 -33.86
CA PHE A 25 -2.29 27.15 -33.01
C PHE A 25 -3.65 27.31 -32.35
N GLY A 26 -4.54 26.36 -32.65
CA GLY A 26 -5.79 26.17 -31.90
C GLY A 26 -5.49 26.00 -30.42
N ALA A 27 -6.27 26.67 -29.58
CA ALA A 27 -6.11 26.67 -28.13
C ALA A 27 -6.56 25.33 -27.53
N ASP A 28 -5.74 24.28 -27.68
CA ASP A 28 -5.78 23.18 -26.72
C ASP A 28 -5.04 23.64 -25.46
N ALA A 29 -5.75 23.62 -24.33
CA ALA A 29 -5.16 23.94 -23.04
C ALA A 29 -3.92 23.05 -22.83
N PRO A 30 -2.76 23.62 -22.43
CA PRO A 30 -1.56 22.82 -22.22
C PRO A 30 -1.86 21.76 -21.17
N VAL A 31 -1.62 20.50 -21.54
CA VAL A 31 -1.67 19.36 -20.63
C VAL A 31 -0.61 19.59 -19.57
N VAL A 32 -1.00 20.16 -18.43
CA VAL A 32 -0.11 20.35 -17.29
C VAL A 32 0.27 18.96 -16.79
N ALA A 33 1.53 18.57 -16.99
CA ALA A 33 2.04 17.32 -16.46
C ALA A 33 1.77 17.28 -14.95
N PRO A 34 1.23 16.16 -14.41
CA PRO A 34 0.98 16.05 -12.98
C PRO A 34 2.27 16.32 -12.22
N MET A 35 2.15 17.06 -11.10
CA MET A 35 3.31 17.37 -10.28
C MET A 35 4.04 16.07 -9.88
N PRO A 36 5.38 16.04 -9.92
CA PRO A 36 6.12 14.85 -9.56
C PRO A 36 5.80 14.44 -8.13
N HIS A 37 5.47 13.16 -7.93
CA HIS A 37 5.24 12.60 -6.60
C HIS A 37 6.48 12.81 -5.71
N GLY A 38 6.25 13.08 -4.43
CA GLY A 38 7.32 13.15 -3.44
C GLY A 38 8.12 11.85 -3.40
N LYS A 39 9.45 11.97 -3.28
CA LYS A 39 10.31 10.78 -3.12
C LYS A 39 10.16 10.24 -1.69
N PRO A 40 10.25 8.92 -1.48
CA PRO A 40 10.27 8.35 -0.13
C PRO A 40 11.48 8.89 0.66
N THR A 41 11.23 9.41 1.86
CA THR A 41 12.23 9.93 2.80
C THR A 41 12.03 9.31 4.17
N GLU A 42 13.11 9.01 4.88
CA GLU A 42 13.03 8.60 6.29
C GLU A 42 12.59 9.78 7.17
N ALA A 43 11.85 9.48 8.23
CA ALA A 43 11.53 10.47 9.25
C ALA A 43 12.81 10.92 9.98
N PRO A 44 12.91 12.20 10.41
CA PRO A 44 14.03 12.66 11.22
C PRO A 44 14.25 11.79 12.46
N PHE A 45 15.50 11.45 12.76
CA PHE A 45 15.85 10.60 13.90
C PHE A 45 17.09 11.14 14.63
N GLU A 46 16.93 11.34 15.93
CA GLU A 46 18.01 11.59 16.89
C GLU A 46 17.80 10.65 18.09
N ARG A 47 18.89 10.11 18.64
CA ARG A 47 18.80 9.26 19.84
C ARG A 47 18.79 10.12 21.08
N ASP A 48 17.73 10.05 21.85
CA ASP A 48 17.64 10.53 23.23
C ASP A 48 17.88 9.40 24.26
N TYR A 49 18.39 8.25 23.80
CA TYR A 49 18.67 7.06 24.61
C TYR A 49 20.03 6.41 24.25
N PRO A 50 20.60 5.56 25.13
CA PRO A 50 21.85 4.86 24.85
C PRO A 50 21.76 3.93 23.63
N LYS A 51 22.82 3.90 22.82
CA LYS A 51 22.92 2.96 21.68
C LYS A 51 22.83 1.51 22.18
N PRO A 52 22.09 0.61 21.51
CA PRO A 52 22.10 -0.81 21.83
C PRO A 52 23.51 -1.41 21.84
N GLY A 53 23.81 -2.24 22.84
CA GLY A 53 25.11 -2.90 22.97
C GLY A 53 25.37 -4.00 21.92
N PHE A 54 24.31 -4.54 21.33
CA PHE A 54 24.38 -5.48 20.21
C PHE A 54 24.44 -4.73 18.87
N ASN A 55 25.41 -5.07 18.03
CA ASN A 55 25.52 -4.52 16.67
C ASN A 55 25.10 -5.59 15.63
N PRO A 56 23.98 -5.40 14.92
CA PRO A 56 23.51 -6.38 13.94
C PRO A 56 24.46 -6.48 12.74
N SER A 57 24.56 -7.69 12.15
CA SER A 57 25.31 -7.92 10.92
C SER A 57 24.38 -8.02 9.70
N TRP A 58 24.61 -7.19 8.69
CA TRP A 58 23.85 -7.18 7.44
C TRP A 58 24.53 -8.06 6.38
N ARG A 59 24.48 -9.39 6.57
CA ARG A 59 25.23 -10.35 5.72
C ARG A 59 24.69 -10.49 4.29
N ARG A 60 23.42 -10.15 4.07
CA ARG A 60 22.76 -10.18 2.77
C ARG A 60 22.20 -8.79 2.48
N PRO A 61 22.22 -8.33 1.21
CA PRO A 61 21.54 -7.10 0.85
C PRO A 61 20.05 -7.24 1.16
N GLN A 62 19.44 -6.15 1.59
CA GLN A 62 17.98 -6.09 1.69
C GLN A 62 17.37 -6.16 0.29
N ILE A 63 16.14 -6.67 0.19
CA ILE A 63 15.39 -6.63 -1.06
C ILE A 63 15.22 -5.17 -1.46
N ASN A 64 15.40 -4.89 -2.75
CA ASN A 64 15.33 -3.53 -3.27
C ASN A 64 13.93 -2.93 -3.00
N ARG A 65 13.90 -1.72 -2.43
CA ARG A 65 12.65 -1.02 -2.09
C ARG A 65 11.70 -0.88 -3.28
N LEU A 66 12.20 -0.53 -4.47
CA LEU A 66 11.37 -0.39 -5.67
C LEU A 66 10.78 -1.74 -6.09
N LEU A 67 11.52 -2.83 -5.92
CA LEU A 67 10.99 -4.16 -6.20
C LEU A 67 9.85 -4.54 -5.24
N ILE A 68 9.97 -4.19 -3.95
CA ILE A 68 8.88 -4.38 -2.98
C ILE A 68 7.68 -3.51 -3.36
N GLN A 69 7.91 -2.23 -3.67
CA GLN A 69 6.87 -1.30 -4.09
C GLN A 69 6.10 -1.83 -5.30
N ASP A 70 6.81 -2.23 -6.37
CA ASP A 70 6.19 -2.77 -7.57
C ASP A 70 5.39 -4.02 -7.25
N PHE A 71 5.95 -4.94 -6.46
CA PHE A 71 5.27 -6.16 -6.03
C PHE A 71 3.97 -5.86 -5.27
N VAL A 72 4.00 -4.96 -4.28
CA VAL A 72 2.80 -4.60 -3.50
C VAL A 72 1.76 -3.89 -4.38
N VAL A 73 2.19 -2.98 -5.26
CA VAL A 73 1.29 -2.32 -6.22
C VAL A 73 0.61 -3.35 -7.13
N TYR A 74 1.36 -4.27 -7.73
CA TYR A 74 0.79 -5.32 -8.57
C TYR A 74 -0.12 -6.27 -7.78
N ALA A 75 0.16 -6.52 -6.50
CA ALA A 75 -0.69 -7.36 -5.64
C ALA A 75 -2.12 -6.83 -5.45
N HIS A 76 -2.40 -5.58 -5.81
CA HIS A 76 -3.78 -5.11 -5.86
C HIS A 76 -4.60 -5.80 -6.97
N THR A 77 -4.00 -6.07 -8.15
CA THR A 77 -4.77 -6.46 -9.34
C THR A 77 -4.10 -7.39 -10.36
N ASP A 78 -2.77 -7.45 -10.46
CA ASP A 78 -2.05 -8.13 -11.55
C ASP A 78 -1.35 -9.42 -11.09
N ALA A 79 -2.09 -10.53 -11.16
CA ALA A 79 -1.59 -11.85 -10.75
C ALA A 79 -0.41 -12.36 -11.60
N ALA A 80 -0.34 -11.96 -12.87
CA ALA A 80 0.75 -12.37 -13.77
C ALA A 80 2.05 -11.69 -13.35
N MET A 81 2.01 -10.39 -13.07
CA MET A 81 3.17 -9.67 -12.55
C MET A 81 3.55 -10.14 -11.16
N VAL A 82 2.59 -10.35 -10.25
CA VAL A 82 2.87 -10.92 -8.93
C VAL A 82 3.60 -12.25 -9.05
N SER A 83 3.11 -13.18 -9.88
CA SER A 83 3.76 -14.48 -10.09
C SER A 83 5.18 -14.32 -10.62
N LYS A 84 5.36 -13.49 -11.66
CA LYS A 84 6.68 -13.20 -12.25
C LYS A 84 7.66 -12.64 -11.22
N LEU A 85 7.23 -11.73 -10.36
CA LEU A 85 8.09 -11.13 -9.35
C LEU A 85 8.43 -12.11 -8.22
N LEU A 86 7.47 -12.95 -7.80
CA LEU A 86 7.72 -14.02 -6.82
C LEU A 86 8.65 -15.10 -7.35
N ASP A 87 8.58 -15.44 -8.64
CA ASP A 87 9.51 -16.39 -9.25
C ASP A 87 10.94 -15.82 -9.32
N LYS A 88 11.07 -14.48 -9.46
CA LYS A 88 12.35 -13.77 -9.45
C LYS A 88 12.95 -13.62 -8.04
N GLU A 89 12.13 -13.25 -7.06
CA GLU A 89 12.53 -13.03 -5.67
C GLU A 89 11.45 -13.59 -4.72
N PRO A 90 11.55 -14.87 -4.31
CA PRO A 90 10.54 -15.52 -3.49
C PRO A 90 10.30 -14.85 -2.14
N ALA A 91 11.29 -14.15 -1.57
CA ALA A 91 11.14 -13.47 -0.29
C ALA A 91 10.20 -12.25 -0.34
N LEU A 92 9.79 -11.80 -1.53
CA LEU A 92 8.76 -10.77 -1.70
C LEU A 92 7.42 -11.17 -1.07
N VAL A 93 7.09 -12.46 -1.01
CA VAL A 93 5.79 -12.94 -0.51
C VAL A 93 5.47 -12.48 0.92
N ASN A 94 6.50 -12.24 1.74
CA ASN A 94 6.37 -11.74 3.11
C ASN A 94 7.05 -10.36 3.31
N SER A 95 7.35 -9.65 2.23
CA SER A 95 7.89 -8.29 2.27
C SER A 95 6.78 -7.26 2.51
N PHE A 96 7.16 -6.14 3.13
CA PHE A 96 6.27 -5.02 3.41
C PHE A 96 6.84 -3.73 2.82
N MET A 97 5.97 -2.93 2.22
CA MET A 97 6.24 -1.56 1.84
C MET A 97 5.84 -0.62 2.98
N ASP A 98 6.73 0.27 3.40
CA ASP A 98 6.42 1.44 4.23
C ASP A 98 6.01 2.61 3.33
N TRP A 99 4.72 2.92 3.31
CA TRP A 99 4.22 4.11 2.60
C TRP A 99 4.46 5.41 3.39
N GLY A 100 4.94 5.31 4.63
CA GLY A 100 5.16 6.41 5.56
C GLY A 100 4.03 6.56 6.58
N GLY A 101 4.29 7.25 7.69
CA GLY A 101 3.27 7.54 8.71
C GLY A 101 2.74 6.30 9.43
N GLY A 102 3.46 5.18 9.40
CA GLY A 102 3.03 3.91 9.98
C GLY A 102 2.15 3.06 9.07
N ASP A 103 2.00 3.42 7.80
CA ASP A 103 1.27 2.65 6.79
C ASP A 103 2.15 1.57 6.17
N TRP A 104 2.16 0.39 6.79
CA TRP A 104 2.90 -0.78 6.32
C TRP A 104 1.99 -1.73 5.57
N GLU A 105 2.40 -2.14 4.37
CA GLU A 105 1.59 -2.98 3.51
C GLU A 105 2.37 -4.16 2.91
N SER A 106 1.85 -5.37 3.06
CA SER A 106 2.31 -6.55 2.32
C SER A 106 1.48 -6.76 1.06
N GLY A 107 1.95 -7.61 0.14
CA GLY A 107 1.13 -8.03 -1.00
C GLY A 107 -0.19 -8.69 -0.58
N LEU A 108 -0.21 -9.41 0.55
CA LEU A 108 -1.44 -10.00 1.08
C LEU A 108 -2.39 -8.93 1.61
N GLY A 109 -1.86 -7.88 2.25
CA GLY A 109 -2.62 -6.71 2.69
C GLY A 109 -3.25 -5.95 1.52
N ALA A 110 -2.50 -5.77 0.43
CA ALA A 110 -3.00 -5.19 -0.82
C ALA A 110 -4.19 -5.99 -1.39
N ALA A 111 -4.03 -7.31 -1.50
CA ALA A 111 -5.12 -8.18 -1.97
C ALA A 111 -6.34 -8.15 -1.03
N ALA A 112 -6.10 -8.13 0.29
CA ALA A 112 -7.15 -8.16 1.31
C ALA A 112 -8.01 -6.90 1.33
N HIS A 113 -7.42 -5.70 1.32
CA HIS A 113 -8.22 -4.49 1.37
C HIS A 113 -8.97 -4.22 0.04
N MET A 114 -8.51 -4.82 -1.06
CA MET A 114 -9.19 -4.79 -2.36
C MET A 114 -10.31 -5.83 -2.52
N GLY A 115 -10.48 -6.74 -1.55
CA GLY A 115 -11.43 -7.86 -1.69
C GLY A 115 -11.02 -8.87 -2.76
N ASN A 116 -9.75 -8.89 -3.15
CA ASN A 116 -9.24 -9.70 -4.26
C ASN A 116 -8.90 -11.12 -3.77
N ARG A 117 -9.93 -11.93 -3.55
CA ARG A 117 -9.82 -13.31 -3.05
C ARG A 117 -8.83 -14.17 -3.86
N ALA A 118 -8.91 -14.12 -5.19
CA ALA A 118 -8.04 -14.94 -6.04
C ALA A 118 -6.56 -14.59 -5.89
N MET A 119 -6.24 -13.29 -5.73
CA MET A 119 -4.87 -12.87 -5.43
C MET A 119 -4.44 -13.30 -4.02
N ALA A 120 -5.32 -13.18 -3.02
CA ALA A 120 -5.01 -13.63 -1.67
C ALA A 120 -4.73 -15.15 -1.63
N GLU A 121 -5.53 -15.95 -2.33
CA GLU A 121 -5.31 -17.40 -2.48
C GLU A 121 -3.96 -17.69 -3.14
N LEU A 122 -3.63 -17.02 -4.25
CA LEU A 122 -2.32 -17.14 -4.90
C LEU A 122 -1.17 -16.83 -3.94
N LEU A 123 -1.26 -15.74 -3.18
CA LEU A 123 -0.20 -15.33 -2.24
C LEU A 123 -0.06 -16.33 -1.08
N LEU A 124 -1.17 -16.85 -0.56
CA LEU A 124 -1.19 -17.88 0.48
C LEU A 124 -0.59 -19.20 -0.02
N GLU A 125 -0.91 -19.62 -1.25
CA GLU A 125 -0.28 -20.79 -1.90
C GLU A 125 1.24 -20.61 -2.05
N ARG A 126 1.71 -19.37 -2.23
CA ARG A 126 3.13 -19.01 -2.30
C ARG A 126 3.78 -18.83 -0.91
N GLY A 127 3.06 -19.07 0.18
CA GLY A 127 3.59 -19.02 1.55
C GLY A 127 3.51 -17.66 2.23
N ALA A 128 2.58 -16.78 1.81
CA ALA A 128 2.25 -15.58 2.57
C ALA A 128 1.72 -15.96 3.96
N ARG A 129 2.16 -15.23 4.99
CA ARG A 129 1.64 -15.41 6.34
C ARG A 129 0.26 -14.75 6.44
N ILE A 130 -0.76 -15.57 6.67
CA ILE A 130 -2.12 -15.06 6.86
C ILE A 130 -2.19 -14.16 8.11
N ASP A 131 -2.87 -13.03 7.97
CA ASP A 131 -3.23 -12.14 9.07
C ASP A 131 -4.74 -12.07 9.27
N ILE A 132 -5.17 -11.38 10.32
CA ILE A 132 -6.58 -11.23 10.64
C ILE A 132 -7.36 -10.44 9.56
N PHE A 133 -6.71 -9.53 8.83
CA PHE A 133 -7.37 -8.74 7.77
C PHE A 133 -7.71 -9.60 6.56
N CYS A 134 -6.75 -10.40 6.11
CA CYS A 134 -6.95 -11.42 5.09
C CYS A 134 -7.99 -12.45 5.53
N ALA A 135 -7.88 -13.01 6.75
CA ALA A 135 -8.88 -13.97 7.26
C ALA A 135 -10.29 -13.37 7.28
N THR A 136 -10.41 -12.08 7.65
CA THR A 136 -11.68 -11.34 7.64
C THR A 136 -12.23 -11.20 6.22
N MET A 137 -11.44 -10.70 5.26
CA MET A 137 -11.84 -10.60 3.84
C MET A 137 -12.14 -11.97 3.23
N MET A 138 -11.46 -13.03 3.67
CA MET A 138 -11.68 -14.38 3.16
C MET A 138 -12.95 -15.04 3.73
N GLY A 139 -13.68 -14.36 4.64
CA GLY A 139 -14.88 -14.90 5.27
C GLY A 139 -14.62 -15.99 6.30
N GLN A 140 -13.38 -16.11 6.80
CA GLN A 140 -12.97 -17.15 7.75
C GLN A 140 -13.42 -16.82 9.18
N LEU A 141 -14.73 -16.83 9.41
CA LEU A 141 -15.35 -16.36 10.66
C LEU A 141 -14.77 -17.03 11.91
N ASP A 142 -14.57 -18.35 11.88
CA ASP A 142 -14.04 -19.08 13.05
C ASP A 142 -12.58 -18.72 13.34
N ALA A 143 -11.77 -18.46 12.30
CA ALA A 143 -10.40 -17.99 12.48
C ALA A 143 -10.39 -16.57 13.08
N VAL A 144 -11.24 -15.67 12.59
CA VAL A 144 -11.36 -14.30 13.14
C VAL A 144 -11.80 -14.34 14.61
N LYS A 145 -12.77 -15.20 14.96
CA LYS A 145 -13.16 -15.44 16.36
C LYS A 145 -12.00 -15.93 17.20
N ALA A 146 -11.20 -16.86 16.70
CA ALA A 146 -10.02 -17.36 17.41
C ALA A 146 -8.96 -16.24 17.61
N PHE A 147 -8.69 -15.43 16.59
CA PHE A 147 -7.79 -14.28 16.72
C PHE A 147 -8.25 -13.29 17.79
N LEU A 148 -9.53 -12.91 17.77
CA LEU A 148 -10.09 -11.95 18.74
C LEU A 148 -10.22 -12.56 20.15
N THR A 149 -10.37 -13.87 20.27
CA THR A 149 -10.32 -14.57 21.56
C THR A 149 -8.91 -14.53 22.15
N LEU A 150 -7.89 -14.81 21.32
CA LEU A 150 -6.49 -14.82 21.73
C LEU A 150 -5.97 -13.41 22.05
N GLN A 151 -6.31 -12.43 21.21
CA GLN A 151 -5.90 -11.04 21.35
C GLN A 151 -7.08 -10.09 21.05
N PRO A 152 -7.88 -9.73 22.07
CA PRO A 152 -9.04 -8.87 21.89
C PRO A 152 -8.72 -7.50 21.28
N LYS A 153 -7.51 -6.98 21.50
CA LYS A 153 -7.12 -5.65 20.99
C LYS A 153 -6.99 -5.60 19.47
N LEU A 154 -6.93 -6.74 18.79
CA LEU A 154 -6.94 -6.78 17.32
C LEU A 154 -8.20 -6.18 16.70
N ILE A 155 -9.31 -6.05 17.44
CA ILE A 155 -10.50 -5.33 16.95
C ILE A 155 -10.22 -3.86 16.58
N ASP A 156 -9.20 -3.26 17.20
CA ASP A 156 -8.76 -1.89 16.94
C ASP A 156 -7.60 -1.81 15.93
N ALA A 157 -7.07 -2.96 15.50
CA ALA A 157 -5.94 -3.00 14.59
C ALA A 157 -6.30 -2.39 13.24
N LYS A 158 -5.29 -1.76 12.62
CA LYS A 158 -5.39 -1.14 11.31
C LYS A 158 -4.56 -1.93 10.31
N GLY A 159 -5.18 -2.26 9.20
CA GLY A 159 -4.48 -2.81 8.03
C GLY A 159 -3.91 -1.67 7.18
N PRO A 160 -3.49 -1.98 5.94
CA PRO A 160 -3.01 -0.99 4.99
C PRO A 160 -3.98 0.19 4.87
N HIS A 161 -3.42 1.39 4.73
CA HIS A 161 -4.15 2.65 4.58
C HIS A 161 -5.12 2.97 5.74
N GLY A 162 -4.92 2.35 6.91
CA GLY A 162 -5.75 2.60 8.09
C GLY A 162 -7.10 1.89 8.08
N PHE A 163 -7.33 0.97 7.14
CA PHE A 163 -8.59 0.23 7.04
C PHE A 163 -8.79 -0.71 8.24
N SER A 164 -10.00 -0.70 8.80
CA SER A 164 -10.36 -1.52 9.95
C SER A 164 -10.71 -2.96 9.56
N LEU A 165 -10.87 -3.85 10.55
CA LEU A 165 -11.47 -5.17 10.29
C LEU A 165 -12.88 -5.06 9.71
N HIS A 166 -13.72 -4.14 10.21
CA HIS A 166 -15.07 -3.93 9.67
C HIS A 166 -15.06 -3.51 8.20
N PHE A 167 -14.04 -2.75 7.76
CA PHE A 167 -13.86 -2.43 6.35
C PHE A 167 -13.66 -3.70 5.51
N HIS A 168 -12.75 -4.58 5.94
CA HIS A 168 -12.46 -5.85 5.27
C HIS A 168 -13.64 -6.83 5.34
N ALA A 169 -14.44 -6.79 6.41
CA ALA A 169 -15.60 -7.65 6.58
C ALA A 169 -16.67 -7.40 5.51
N GLN A 170 -16.86 -6.14 5.09
CA GLN A 170 -17.74 -5.83 3.97
C GLN A 170 -17.31 -6.51 2.66
N LEU A 171 -16.03 -6.86 2.53
CA LEU A 171 -15.45 -7.52 1.35
C LEU A 171 -15.46 -9.04 1.45
N ALA A 172 -16.07 -9.63 2.48
CA ALA A 172 -16.06 -11.07 2.72
C ALA A 172 -16.98 -11.90 1.80
N GLY A 173 -17.32 -11.37 0.63
CA GLY A 173 -18.19 -12.01 -0.34
C GLY A 173 -19.54 -12.42 0.27
N LYS A 174 -19.92 -13.69 0.09
CA LYS A 174 -21.18 -14.23 0.63
C LYS A 174 -21.26 -14.26 2.17
N ASP A 175 -20.12 -14.15 2.84
CA ASP A 175 -20.02 -14.20 4.30
C ASP A 175 -19.92 -12.79 4.93
N ALA A 176 -20.03 -11.73 4.11
CA ALA A 176 -19.94 -10.34 4.55
C ALA A 176 -20.93 -9.99 5.65
N ASP A 177 -22.21 -10.32 5.49
CA ASP A 177 -23.25 -9.99 6.47
C ASP A 177 -22.93 -10.61 7.84
N LYS A 178 -22.57 -11.89 7.88
CA LYS A 178 -22.22 -12.62 9.12
C LYS A 178 -20.96 -12.08 9.76
N MET A 179 -19.95 -11.76 8.94
CA MET A 179 -18.69 -11.22 9.44
C MET A 179 -18.88 -9.81 10.02
N VAL A 180 -19.62 -8.95 9.32
CA VAL A 180 -19.98 -7.61 9.78
C VAL A 180 -20.82 -7.69 11.05
N GLU A 181 -21.83 -8.54 11.10
CA GLU A 181 -22.67 -8.76 12.29
C GLU A 181 -21.81 -9.16 13.50
N TYR A 182 -20.91 -10.13 13.32
CA TYR A 182 -20.02 -10.57 14.39
C TYR A 182 -19.11 -9.43 14.86
N LEU A 183 -18.40 -8.74 13.96
CA LEU A 183 -17.50 -7.66 14.35
C LEU A 183 -18.23 -6.48 14.99
N GLN A 184 -19.45 -6.16 14.54
CA GLN A 184 -20.31 -5.14 15.16
C GLN A 184 -20.78 -5.57 16.57
N SER A 185 -20.98 -6.87 16.81
CA SER A 185 -21.27 -7.40 18.16
C SER A 185 -20.06 -7.31 19.11
N VAL A 186 -18.83 -7.41 18.58
CA VAL A 186 -17.60 -7.25 19.38
C VAL A 186 -17.33 -5.77 19.65
N LYS A 187 -17.42 -4.93 18.61
CA LYS A 187 -17.29 -3.48 18.72
C LYS A 187 -18.17 -2.79 17.70
N LYS A 188 -19.15 -2.05 18.21
CA LYS A 188 -20.02 -1.25 17.37
C LYS A 188 -19.29 -0.01 16.84
N ILE A 189 -19.34 0.21 15.53
CA ILE A 189 -18.81 1.42 14.87
C ILE A 189 -19.79 1.92 13.82
N ASP A 190 -19.67 3.21 13.47
CA ASP A 190 -20.24 3.71 12.22
C ASP A 190 -19.48 3.08 11.04
N LEU A 191 -20.21 2.45 10.12
CA LEU A 191 -19.66 1.63 9.05
C LEU A 191 -20.26 2.08 7.71
N PRO A 192 -19.63 3.05 7.03
CA PRO A 192 -20.08 3.46 5.71
C PRO A 192 -19.88 2.31 4.70
N PRO A 193 -20.66 2.29 3.61
CA PRO A 193 -20.49 1.32 2.53
C PRO A 193 -19.06 1.30 2.01
N ASN A 194 -18.50 0.11 1.85
CA ASN A 194 -17.14 -0.03 1.35
C ASN A 194 -17.06 0.43 -0.12
N PRO A 195 -16.13 1.36 -0.48
CA PRO A 195 -16.02 1.91 -1.83
C PRO A 195 -15.53 0.90 -2.88
N PHE A 196 -14.92 -0.21 -2.46
CA PHE A 196 -14.43 -1.26 -3.35
C PHE A 196 -15.49 -2.35 -3.62
N LEU A 197 -16.65 -2.28 -2.95
CA LEU A 197 -17.77 -3.14 -3.30
C LEU A 197 -18.29 -2.76 -4.68
N ARG A 198 -18.24 -3.73 -5.59
CA ARG A 198 -18.88 -3.60 -6.91
C ARG A 198 -20.38 -3.49 -6.73
N LYS A 199 -20.99 -2.54 -7.44
CA LYS A 199 -22.45 -2.46 -7.53
C LYS A 199 -22.95 -3.61 -8.40
N PRO A 200 -24.17 -4.12 -8.14
CA PRO A 200 -24.82 -5.04 -9.06
C PRO A 200 -24.88 -4.40 -10.46
N GLY A 201 -24.16 -4.98 -11.42
CA GLY A 201 -24.08 -4.48 -12.80
C GLY A 201 -22.72 -3.91 -13.23
N ASP A 202 -21.77 -3.69 -12.31
CA ASP A 202 -20.42 -3.26 -12.68
C ASP A 202 -19.72 -4.39 -13.48
N LYS A 203 -19.52 -4.17 -14.78
CA LYS A 203 -18.69 -5.07 -15.59
C LYS A 203 -17.25 -5.01 -15.09
N LYS A 204 -16.54 -6.13 -15.19
CA LYS A 204 -15.09 -6.17 -14.95
C LYS A 204 -14.43 -5.34 -16.05
N ASP A 205 -14.18 -4.06 -15.80
CA ASP A 205 -13.42 -3.24 -16.74
C ASP A 205 -12.09 -3.96 -16.99
N PRO A 206 -11.70 -4.18 -18.26
CA PRO A 206 -10.38 -4.70 -18.54
C PRO A 206 -9.35 -3.74 -17.93
N PRO A 207 -8.21 -4.24 -17.42
CA PRO A 207 -7.19 -3.38 -16.83
C PRO A 207 -6.87 -2.26 -17.82
N LYS A 208 -6.97 -1.01 -17.36
CA LYS A 208 -6.56 0.16 -18.16
C LYS A 208 -5.10 -0.07 -18.52
N LYS A 209 -4.83 -0.29 -19.81
CA LYS A 209 -3.47 -0.29 -20.33
C LYS A 209 -2.94 1.13 -20.16
N SER A 210 -2.04 1.33 -19.20
CA SER A 210 -1.15 2.49 -19.12
C SER A 210 0.03 2.27 -20.04
#